data_AF-A0A8J3YBN7-F1
#
_entry.id   AF-A0A8J3YBN7-F1
#
_cell.length_a   1.000
_cell.length_b   1.000
_cell.length_c   1.000
_cell.angle_alpha   90.00
_cell.angle_beta   90.00
_cell.angle_gamma   90.00
#
_symmetry.space_group_name_H-M   'P 1'
#
loop_
_entity.id
_entity.type
_entity.pdbx_description
1 polymer ?
#
loop_
_entity_poly.entity_id
_entity_poly.type
_entity_poly.pdbx_seq_one_letter_code
_entity_poly.pdbx_strand_id
1 'polypeptide(L)'
;MVLSREMQPEPPADYVAFVVRRFGAARAEAARLTGGERYADEVYPAAFTDVALHWRWQRRRADAILERSLARRAKRWREEQIYEVDVRPVHEGRPSPVRFVSVALRKAGLLAPTARPSAQPVAEAGIAWCCAYRRWRWRRLARTVAAVLIAVLVIAEMLPGPPA
;
A
#
# COMPACT_ATOMS: atom_id res chain seq x y z
N MET A 1 -0.90 20.24 -24.13
CA MET A 1 -0.49 19.14 -23.21
C MET A 1 -0.47 19.71 -21.80
N VAL A 2 -1.56 19.55 -21.05
CA VAL A 2 -1.74 20.21 -19.75
C VAL A 2 -0.92 19.45 -18.70
N LEU A 3 0.23 20.02 -18.32
CA LEU A 3 0.98 19.61 -17.13
C LEU A 3 0.22 20.07 -15.89
N SER A 4 -0.93 19.47 -15.59
CA SER A 4 -1.57 19.67 -14.29
C SER A 4 -0.58 19.21 -13.24
N ARG A 5 -0.08 20.11 -12.39
CA ARG A 5 0.92 19.82 -11.33
C ARG A 5 0.44 18.77 -10.31
N GLU A 6 -0.85 18.44 -10.36
CA GLU A 6 -1.56 17.60 -9.42
C GLU A 6 -1.66 16.15 -9.91
N MET A 7 -1.63 15.22 -8.95
CA MET A 7 -1.94 13.84 -9.27
C MET A 7 -3.43 13.74 -9.57
N GLN A 8 -3.79 13.15 -10.71
CA GLN A 8 -5.18 12.99 -11.11
C GLN A 8 -5.85 11.85 -10.31
N PRO A 9 -7.18 11.90 -10.09
CA PRO A 9 -7.90 10.85 -9.38
C PRO A 9 -7.92 9.52 -10.17
N GLU A 10 -7.88 9.58 -11.49
CA GLU A 10 -7.92 8.42 -12.40
C GLU A 10 -6.50 7.93 -12.75
N PRO A 11 -6.23 6.62 -12.75
CA PRO A 11 -4.94 6.07 -13.18
C PRO A 11 -4.64 6.32 -14.67
N PRO A 12 -3.40 6.72 -15.00
CA PRO A 12 -2.91 6.73 -16.37
C PRO A 12 -2.98 5.34 -17.02
N ALA A 13 -3.37 5.28 -18.30
CA ALA A 13 -3.49 4.01 -19.03
C ALA A 13 -2.17 3.22 -19.11
N ASP A 14 -1.03 3.91 -19.16
CA ASP A 14 0.30 3.28 -19.17
C ASP A 14 0.64 2.63 -17.82
N TYR A 15 0.17 3.21 -16.70
CA TYR A 15 0.28 2.59 -15.38
C TYR A 15 -0.57 1.32 -15.29
N VAL A 16 -1.82 1.37 -15.76
CA VAL A 16 -2.70 0.19 -15.79
C VAL A 16 -2.06 -0.93 -16.62
N ALA A 17 -1.54 -0.61 -17.81
CA ALA A 17 -0.84 -1.58 -18.66
C ALA A 17 0.41 -2.17 -17.97
N PHE A 18 1.15 -1.38 -17.19
CA PHE A 18 2.25 -1.86 -16.39
C PHE A 18 1.81 -2.84 -15.30
N VAL A 19 0.75 -2.50 -14.55
CA VAL A 19 0.23 -3.38 -13.49
C VAL A 19 -0.28 -4.69 -14.09
N VAL A 20 -1.06 -4.64 -15.17
CA VAL A 20 -1.54 -5.85 -15.89
C VAL A 20 -0.37 -6.76 -16.27
N ARG A 21 0.72 -6.20 -16.81
CA ARG A 21 1.90 -6.97 -17.20
C ARG A 21 2.67 -7.55 -16.01
N ARG A 22 2.76 -6.82 -14.89
CA ARG A 22 3.59 -7.20 -13.73
C ARG A 22 2.84 -7.93 -12.64
N PHE A 23 1.51 -7.96 -12.67
CA PHE A 23 0.66 -8.47 -11.59
C PHE A 23 1.03 -9.88 -11.15
N GLY A 24 1.05 -10.84 -12.08
CA GLY A 24 1.35 -12.25 -11.75
C GLY A 24 2.75 -12.43 -11.17
N ALA A 25 3.75 -11.81 -11.77
CA ALA A 25 5.13 -11.86 -11.29
C ALA A 25 5.29 -11.22 -9.90
N ALA A 26 4.64 -10.08 -9.65
CA ALA A 26 4.69 -9.40 -8.37
C ALA A 26 4.00 -10.21 -7.25
N ARG A 27 2.88 -10.87 -7.57
CA ARG A 27 2.17 -11.77 -6.64
C ARG A 27 3.03 -12.98 -6.28
N ALA A 28 3.62 -13.64 -7.29
CA ALA A 28 4.50 -14.79 -7.07
C ALA A 28 5.75 -14.40 -6.26
N GLU A 29 6.34 -13.25 -6.56
CA GLU A 29 7.48 -12.71 -5.84
C GLU A 29 7.13 -12.39 -4.38
N ALA A 30 6.00 -11.73 -4.14
CA ALA A 30 5.50 -11.46 -2.80
C ALA A 30 5.29 -12.77 -2.02
N ALA A 31 4.62 -13.77 -2.62
CA ALA A 31 4.41 -15.07 -2.02
C ALA A 31 5.73 -15.75 -1.64
N ARG A 32 6.75 -15.69 -2.52
CA ARG A 32 8.08 -16.21 -2.23
C ARG A 32 8.73 -15.50 -1.05
N LEU A 33 8.62 -14.17 -0.97
CA LEU A 33 9.24 -13.37 0.08
C LEU A 33 8.55 -13.47 1.45
N THR A 34 7.26 -13.85 1.48
CA THR A 34 6.46 -13.99 2.71
C THR A 34 6.22 -15.45 3.12
N GLY A 35 6.72 -16.42 2.34
CA GLY A 35 6.57 -17.85 2.65
C GLY A 35 5.19 -18.44 2.30
N GLY A 36 4.46 -17.84 1.36
CA GLY A 36 3.22 -18.40 0.83
C GLY A 36 2.25 -17.35 0.26
N GLU A 37 1.29 -17.82 -0.55
CA GLU A 37 0.32 -16.95 -1.22
C GLU A 37 -0.61 -16.19 -0.27
N ARG A 38 -0.90 -16.79 0.90
CA ARG A 38 -1.80 -16.21 1.90
C ARG A 38 -1.40 -14.80 2.35
N TYR A 39 -0.09 -14.52 2.35
CA TYR A 39 0.47 -13.25 2.81
C TYR A 39 0.90 -12.35 1.65
N ALA A 40 0.89 -12.86 0.42
CA ALA A 40 1.24 -12.09 -0.76
C ALA A 40 0.29 -10.89 -0.96
N ASP A 41 -1.01 -11.10 -0.70
CA ASP A 41 -2.08 -10.11 -0.82
C ASP A 41 -1.91 -8.90 0.14
N GLU A 42 -1.05 -8.98 1.16
CA GLU A 42 -0.72 -7.84 2.02
C GLU A 42 0.46 -7.01 1.48
N VAL A 43 1.33 -7.61 0.68
CA VAL A 43 2.63 -7.05 0.30
C VAL A 43 2.61 -6.44 -1.10
N TYR A 44 2.13 -7.15 -2.12
CA TYR A 44 2.19 -6.64 -3.49
C TYR A 44 1.29 -5.42 -3.75
N PRO A 45 0.06 -5.28 -3.18
CA PRO A 45 -0.76 -4.09 -3.43
C PRO A 45 -0.10 -2.82 -2.89
N ALA A 46 0.56 -2.94 -1.73
CA ALA A 46 1.31 -1.84 -1.14
C ALA A 46 2.53 -1.47 -1.98
N ALA A 47 3.19 -2.44 -2.64
CA ALA A 47 4.28 -2.19 -3.56
C ALA A 47 3.80 -1.47 -4.84
N PHE A 48 2.66 -1.86 -5.43
CA PHE A 48 2.07 -1.14 -6.56
C PHE A 48 1.63 0.28 -6.20
N THR A 49 1.14 0.49 -4.97
CA THR A 49 0.84 1.83 -4.44
C THR A 49 2.11 2.69 -4.37
N ASP A 50 3.24 2.10 -3.95
CA ASP A 50 4.52 2.82 -3.91
C ASP A 50 5.02 3.16 -5.33
N VAL A 51 4.80 2.29 -6.32
CA VAL A 51 5.08 2.59 -7.74
C VAL A 51 4.18 3.72 -8.26
N ALA A 52 2.88 3.69 -7.98
CA ALA A 52 1.92 4.71 -8.39
C ALA A 52 2.35 6.11 -7.93
N LEU A 53 2.82 6.24 -6.68
CA LEU A 53 3.31 7.50 -6.11
C LEU A 53 4.49 8.11 -6.88
N HIS A 54 5.30 7.27 -7.55
CA HIS A 54 6.49 7.71 -8.29
C HIS A 54 6.29 7.68 -9.81
N TRP A 55 5.12 7.21 -10.29
CA TRP A 55 4.88 6.88 -11.70
C TRP A 55 5.26 8.02 -12.64
N ARG A 56 4.74 9.21 -12.37
CA ARG A 56 4.92 10.40 -13.22
C ARG A 56 6.39 10.82 -13.40
N TRP A 57 7.23 10.60 -12.39
CA TRP A 57 8.62 11.08 -12.39
C TRP A 57 9.63 9.98 -12.69
N GLN A 58 9.28 8.72 -12.44
CA GLN A 58 10.22 7.60 -12.47
C GLN A 58 9.67 6.38 -13.21
N ARG A 59 8.77 6.55 -14.19
CA ARG A 59 8.23 5.45 -15.01
C ARG A 59 9.30 4.50 -15.56
N ARG A 60 10.46 5.01 -15.99
CA ARG A 60 11.59 4.21 -16.50
C ARG A 60 12.24 3.32 -15.44
N ARG A 61 12.02 3.63 -14.16
CA ARG A 61 12.52 2.87 -13.00
C ARG A 61 11.39 2.10 -12.31
N ALA A 62 10.21 2.00 -12.91
CA ALA A 62 9.05 1.39 -12.26
C ALA A 62 9.31 -0.06 -11.82
N ASP A 63 10.02 -0.84 -12.64
CA ASP A 63 10.42 -2.21 -12.30
C ASP A 63 11.34 -2.26 -11.07
N ALA A 64 12.40 -1.45 -11.08
CA ALA A 64 13.32 -1.37 -9.94
C ALA A 64 12.64 -0.83 -8.67
N ILE A 65 11.68 0.09 -8.81
CA ILE A 65 10.87 0.60 -7.68
C ILE A 65 9.96 -0.52 -7.15
N LEU A 66 9.35 -1.31 -8.03
CA LEU A 66 8.48 -2.43 -7.65
C LEU A 66 9.29 -3.47 -6.87
N GLU A 67 10.41 -3.93 -7.40
CA GLU A 67 11.29 -4.91 -6.76
C GLU A 67 11.78 -4.42 -5.39
N ARG A 68 12.27 -3.18 -5.32
CA ARG A 68 12.71 -2.57 -4.06
C ARG A 68 11.56 -2.43 -3.06
N SER A 69 10.37 -2.09 -3.53
CA SER A 69 9.19 -1.94 -2.69
C SER A 69 8.72 -3.29 -2.15
N LEU A 70 8.70 -4.34 -2.97
CA LEU A 70 8.40 -5.71 -2.55
C LEU A 70 9.36 -6.19 -1.46
N ALA A 71 10.67 -6.06 -1.70
CA ALA A 71 11.69 -6.46 -0.71
C ALA A 71 11.53 -5.70 0.61
N ARG A 72 11.36 -4.37 0.55
CA ARG A 72 11.16 -3.53 1.74
C ARG A 72 9.87 -3.89 2.49
N ARG A 73 8.77 -4.11 1.77
CA ARG A 73 7.46 -4.43 2.35
C ARG A 73 7.46 -5.83 2.97
N ALA A 74 8.06 -6.81 2.31
CA ALA A 74 8.19 -8.16 2.86
C ALA A 74 9.11 -8.18 4.09
N LYS A 75 10.19 -7.41 4.10
CA LYS A 75 11.04 -7.24 5.29
C LYS A 75 10.24 -6.66 6.46
N ARG A 76 9.51 -5.57 6.21
CA ARG A 76 8.66 -4.94 7.24
C ARG A 76 7.58 -5.90 7.73
N TRP A 77 6.92 -6.60 6.82
CA TRP A 77 5.92 -7.61 7.17
C TRP A 77 6.53 -8.66 8.12
N ARG A 78 7.73 -9.16 7.84
CA ARG A 78 8.46 -10.09 8.73
C ARG A 78 8.79 -9.49 10.09
N GLU A 79 9.12 -8.20 10.16
CA GLU A 79 9.39 -7.49 11.41
C GLU A 79 8.11 -7.24 12.24
N GLU A 80 6.98 -7.04 11.56
CA GLU A 80 5.66 -6.83 12.18
C GLU A 80 4.97 -8.14 12.59
N GLN A 81 5.37 -9.28 11.98
CA GLN A 81 4.99 -10.59 12.49
C GLN A 81 5.68 -10.80 13.83
N ILE A 82 4.96 -10.52 14.91
CA ILE A 82 5.31 -11.02 16.25
C ILE A 82 5.29 -12.55 16.11
N TYR A 83 6.46 -13.16 16.01
CA TYR A 83 6.59 -14.60 16.08
C TYR A 83 6.11 -15.03 17.47
N GLU A 84 4.85 -15.43 17.58
CA GLU A 84 4.49 -16.42 18.58
C GLU A 84 5.28 -17.67 18.17
N VAL A 85 6.39 -17.93 18.87
CA VAL A 85 7.11 -19.18 18.74
C VAL A 85 6.17 -20.25 19.28
N ASP A 86 5.29 -20.76 18.42
CA ASP A 86 4.52 -21.97 18.69
C ASP A 86 5.52 -23.12 18.65
N VAL A 87 6.23 -23.31 19.77
CA VAL A 87 6.92 -24.57 20.05
C VAL A 87 5.82 -25.60 20.13
N ARG A 88 5.47 -26.21 19.00
CA ARG A 88 4.61 -27.38 18.98
C ARG A 88 5.45 -28.55 19.45
N PRO A 89 5.31 -29.04 20.69
CA PRO A 89 5.74 -30.39 20.95
C PRO A 89 4.97 -31.29 19.99
N VAL A 90 5.66 -32.18 19.28
CA VAL A 90 5.03 -33.16 18.39
C VAL A 90 4.02 -33.95 19.22
N HIS A 91 2.75 -33.62 19.11
CA HIS A 91 1.64 -34.33 19.73
C HIS A 91 0.85 -34.95 18.60
N GLU A 92 0.94 -36.27 18.51
CA GLU A 92 0.09 -37.07 17.64
C GLU A 92 -1.38 -36.81 18.02
N GLY A 93 -2.13 -36.14 17.13
CA GLY A 93 -3.58 -36.29 17.07
C GLY A 93 -4.48 -35.28 17.81
N ARG A 94 -4.18 -33.99 17.92
CA ARG A 94 -5.23 -32.99 18.27
C ARG A 94 -5.36 -31.81 17.28
N PRO A 95 -6.60 -31.42 16.92
CA PRO A 95 -6.84 -30.28 16.03
C PRO A 95 -6.46 -28.94 16.69
N SER A 96 -5.82 -28.09 15.89
CA SER A 96 -5.23 -26.78 16.25
C SER A 96 -6.30 -25.73 16.63
N PRO A 97 -6.04 -24.84 17.60
CA PRO A 97 -6.99 -23.77 17.96
C PRO A 97 -7.08 -22.71 16.85
N VAL A 98 -8.30 -22.41 16.44
CA VAL A 98 -8.63 -21.50 15.35
C VAL A 98 -8.40 -20.05 15.80
N ARG A 99 -7.41 -19.36 15.20
CA ARG A 99 -7.23 -17.90 15.35
C ARG A 99 -8.54 -17.17 15.04
N PHE A 100 -8.91 -16.20 15.86
CA PHE A 100 -10.14 -15.40 15.71
C PHE A 100 -10.17 -14.69 14.35
N VAL A 101 -10.83 -15.32 13.38
CA VAL A 101 -11.10 -14.73 12.06
C VAL A 101 -12.36 -13.88 12.18
N SER A 102 -12.23 -12.58 11.93
CA SER A 102 -13.35 -11.64 11.83
C SER A 102 -14.51 -12.23 11.01
N VAL A 103 -15.75 -12.01 11.46
CA VAL A 103 -16.99 -12.47 10.81
C VAL A 103 -17.05 -12.06 9.33
N ALA A 104 -16.45 -10.91 8.98
CA ALA A 104 -16.34 -10.45 7.61
C ALA A 104 -15.46 -11.36 6.74
N LEU A 105 -14.31 -11.81 7.26
CA LEU A 105 -13.42 -12.75 6.56
C LEU A 105 -14.04 -14.14 6.42
N ARG A 106 -14.81 -14.59 7.42
CA ARG A 106 -15.55 -15.85 7.34
C ARG A 106 -16.63 -15.82 6.26
N LYS A 107 -17.31 -14.67 6.08
CA LYS A 107 -18.32 -14.48 5.03
C LYS A 107 -17.70 -14.21 3.65
N ALA A 108 -16.51 -13.62 3.57
CA ALA A 108 -15.85 -13.35 2.30
C ALA A 108 -15.54 -14.63 1.50
N GLY A 109 -15.23 -15.74 2.17
CA GLY A 109 -15.02 -17.04 1.51
C GLY A 109 -16.28 -17.65 0.87
N LEU A 110 -17.47 -17.13 1.21
CA LEU A 110 -18.75 -17.59 0.64
C LEU A 110 -19.16 -16.80 -0.60
N LEU A 111 -18.50 -15.66 -0.88
CA LEU A 111 -18.73 -14.92 -2.10
C LEU A 111 -17.88 -15.57 -3.20
N ALA A 112 -18.55 -16.24 -4.14
CA ALA A 112 -17.89 -16.69 -5.36
C ALA A 112 -17.18 -15.47 -5.99
N PRO A 113 -15.90 -15.57 -6.36
CA PRO A 113 -15.18 -14.45 -6.95
C PRO A 113 -15.85 -14.06 -8.27
N THR A 114 -16.66 -13.00 -8.22
CA THR A 114 -17.34 -12.41 -9.39
C THR A 114 -16.37 -11.65 -10.29
N ALA A 115 -15.13 -11.46 -9.85
CA ALA A 115 -14.07 -10.88 -10.65
C ALA A 115 -13.63 -11.90 -11.72
N ARG A 116 -13.88 -11.57 -12.99
CA ARG A 116 -13.23 -12.28 -14.10
C ARG A 116 -11.70 -12.14 -13.92
N PRO A 117 -10.89 -13.19 -14.13
CA PRO A 117 -9.45 -13.14 -13.92
C PRO A 117 -8.74 -12.03 -14.71
N SER A 118 -9.29 -11.62 -15.86
CA SER A 118 -8.78 -10.50 -16.66
C SER A 118 -9.08 -9.11 -16.08
N ALA A 119 -10.09 -8.99 -15.21
CA ALA A 119 -10.48 -7.71 -14.59
C ALA A 119 -9.69 -7.42 -13.30
N GLN A 120 -9.14 -8.44 -12.64
CA GLN A 120 -8.44 -8.27 -11.36
C GLN A 120 -7.23 -7.33 -11.45
N PRO A 121 -6.30 -7.46 -12.42
CA PRO A 121 -5.14 -6.56 -12.48
C PRO A 121 -5.52 -5.10 -12.75
N VAL A 122 -6.62 -4.86 -13.47
CA VAL A 122 -7.14 -3.52 -13.73
C VAL A 122 -7.73 -2.92 -12.45
N ALA A 123 -8.53 -3.70 -11.71
CA ALA A 123 -9.06 -3.27 -10.42
C ALA A 123 -7.94 -2.95 -9.42
N GLU A 124 -6.91 -3.79 -9.36
CA GLU A 124 -5.73 -3.58 -8.52
C GLU A 124 -4.96 -2.32 -8.89
N ALA A 125 -4.83 -2.03 -10.19
CA ALA A 125 -4.24 -0.77 -10.65
C ALA A 125 -5.06 0.44 -10.16
N GLY A 126 -6.39 0.38 -10.28
CA GLY A 126 -7.30 1.42 -9.79
C GLY A 126 -7.20 1.62 -8.28
N ILE A 127 -7.20 0.54 -7.50
CA ILE A 127 -7.08 0.58 -6.04
C ILE A 127 -5.73 1.16 -5.63
N ALA A 128 -4.64 0.68 -6.21
CA ALA A 128 -3.29 1.18 -5.93
C ALA A 128 -3.15 2.67 -6.24
N TRP A 129 -3.72 3.13 -7.36
CA TRP A 129 -3.73 4.54 -7.74
C TRP A 129 -4.56 5.39 -6.78
N CYS A 130 -5.76 4.93 -6.38
CA CYS A 130 -6.61 5.62 -5.42
C CYS A 130 -5.91 5.76 -4.04
N CYS A 131 -5.26 4.68 -3.59
CA CYS A 131 -4.46 4.70 -2.36
C CYS A 131 -3.29 5.68 -2.46
N ALA A 132 -2.60 5.72 -3.59
CA ALA A 132 -1.53 6.68 -3.85
C ALA A 132 -2.06 8.12 -3.84
N TYR A 133 -3.19 8.37 -4.52
CA TYR A 133 -3.85 9.67 -4.58
C TYR A 133 -4.25 10.19 -3.21
N ARG A 134 -4.90 9.33 -2.41
CA ARG A 134 -5.26 9.64 -1.04
C ARG A 134 -4.03 9.98 -0.21
N ARG A 135 -2.98 9.16 -0.26
CA ARG A 135 -1.73 9.41 0.49
C ARG A 135 -1.05 10.72 0.06
N TRP A 136 -1.03 11.01 -1.24
CA TRP A 136 -0.50 12.28 -1.75
C TRP A 136 -1.30 13.48 -1.23
N ARG A 137 -2.63 13.41 -1.28
CA ARG A 137 -3.53 14.46 -0.78
C ARG A 137 -3.36 14.69 0.72
N TRP A 138 -3.27 13.64 1.52
CA TRP A 138 -3.02 13.76 2.97
C TRP A 138 -1.67 14.40 3.28
N ARG A 139 -0.59 14.03 2.57
CA ARG A 139 0.72 14.66 2.76
C ARG A 139 0.72 16.13 2.39
N ARG A 140 0.00 16.50 1.33
CA ARG A 140 -0.16 17.90 0.93
C ARG A 140 -0.90 18.68 2.02
N LEU A 141 -2.03 18.15 2.48
CA LEU A 141 -2.82 18.77 3.55
C LEU A 141 -2.01 18.94 4.84
N ALA A 142 -1.33 17.89 5.29
CA ALA A 142 -0.50 17.93 6.50
C ALA A 142 0.61 18.98 6.41
N ARG A 143 1.27 19.12 5.25
CA ARG A 143 2.29 20.16 5.02
C ARG A 143 1.69 21.57 5.04
N THR A 144 0.51 21.75 4.44
CA THR A 144 -0.18 23.04 4.46
C THR A 144 -0.57 23.43 5.89
N VAL A 145 -1.13 22.50 6.67
CA VAL A 145 -1.48 22.74 8.08
C VAL A 145 -0.23 23.09 8.90
N ALA A 146 0.85 22.32 8.75
CA ALA A 146 2.11 22.60 9.46
C ALA A 146 2.68 23.97 9.10
N ALA A 147 2.67 24.35 7.81
CA ALA A 147 3.16 25.66 7.37
C ALA A 147 2.33 26.82 7.93
N VAL A 148 0.99 26.66 7.99
CA VAL A 148 0.10 27.66 8.61
C VAL A 148 0.37 27.78 10.11
N LEU A 149 0.52 26.66 10.83
CA LEU A 149 0.84 26.68 12.25
C LEU A 149 2.19 27.38 12.53
N ILE A 150 3.22 27.09 11.73
CA ILE A 150 4.52 27.77 11.83
C ILE A 150 4.37 29.27 11.55
N ALA A 151 3.63 29.66 10.52
CA ALA A 151 3.41 31.06 10.18
C ALA A 151 2.67 31.82 11.30
N VAL A 152 1.64 31.21 11.90
CA VAL A 152 0.90 31.80 13.03
C VAL A 152 1.81 31.95 14.24
N LEU A 153 2.63 30.94 14.55
CA LEU A 153 3.60 31.02 15.65
C LEU A 153 4.60 32.17 15.44
N VAL A 154 5.15 32.30 14.23
CA VAL A 154 6.08 33.38 13.87
C VAL A 154 5.41 34.76 13.98
N ILE A 155 4.16 34.89 13.53
CA ILE A 155 3.43 36.17 13.64
C ILE A 155 3.15 36.51 15.11
N ALA A 156 2.80 35.53 15.94
CA ALA A 156 2.57 35.75 17.37
C ALA A 156 3.83 36.23 18.10
N GLU A 157 5.00 35.69 17.76
CA GLU A 157 6.30 36.14 18.30
C GLU A 157 6.69 37.55 17.82
N MET A 158 6.23 37.96 16.63
CA MET A 158 6.53 39.27 16.04
C MET A 158 5.59 40.38 16.50
N LEU A 159 4.51 40.06 17.22
CA LEU A 159 3.60 41.04 17.81
C LEU A 159 4.22 41.59 19.11
N PRO A 160 4.61 42.87 19.17
CA PRO A 160 5.14 43.46 20.39
C PRO A 160 4.10 43.37 21.50
N GLY A 161 4.53 42.96 22.70
CA GLY A 161 3.68 42.86 23.88
C GLY A 161 2.93 44.18 24.14
N PRO A 162 1.71 44.12 24.70
CA PRO A 162 0.92 45.32 24.94
C PRO A 162 1.73 46.34 25.76
N PRO A 163 1.69 47.64 25.40
CA PRO A 163 2.36 48.66 26.19
C PRO A 163 1.77 48.66 27.60
N ALA A 164 2.66 48.54 28.59
CA ALA A 164 2.35 48.57 30.01
C ALA A 164 1.87 49.95 30.47
#